data_AF-A0A8J1UAJ3-F1
#
_entry.id   AF-A0A8J1UAJ3-F1
#
_cell.length_a   1.000
_cell.length_b   1.000
_cell.length_c   1.000
_cell.angle_alpha   90.00
_cell.angle_beta   90.00
_cell.angle_gamma   90.00
#
_symmetry.space_group_name_H-M   'P 1'
#
loop_
_entity.id
_entity.type
_entity.pdbx_description
1 polymer ?
#
loop_
_entity_poly.entity_id
_entity_poly.type
_entity_poly.pdbx_seq_one_letter_code
_entity_poly.pdbx_strand_id
1 'polypeptide(L)'
;PIGKKIVQVSATDRDGEGPNNKVTFLVNGKGAERFQITPDTGIISLHSSLVPDQITADRKYEILVEAKDSGVPSLTSSVTVTITAYPNNKLPVFVPKDEYDVTIPEDTK
;
A
#
# COMPACT_ATOMS: atom_id res chain seq x y z
N PRO A 1 -5.51 -2.21 5.28
CA PRO A 1 -6.90 -1.93 4.84
C PRO A 1 -6.85 -1.25 3.48
N ILE A 2 -7.95 -1.29 2.72
CA ILE A 2 -8.11 -0.46 1.51
C ILE A 2 -7.90 1.01 1.90
N GLY A 3 -7.24 1.79 1.04
CA GLY A 3 -6.83 3.17 1.28
C GLY A 3 -5.57 3.33 2.14
N LYS A 4 -4.99 2.25 2.68
CA LYS A 4 -3.74 2.34 3.44
C LYS A 4 -2.60 2.80 2.54
N LYS A 5 -1.90 3.85 2.96
CA LYS A 5 -0.65 4.30 2.34
C LYS A 5 0.43 3.22 2.49
N ILE A 6 1.06 2.84 1.39
CA ILE A 6 2.10 1.81 1.34
C ILE A 6 3.46 2.50 1.28
N VAL A 7 3.67 3.32 0.26
CA VAL A 7 4.94 4.01 0.00
C VAL A 7 4.65 5.28 -0.79
N GLN A 8 5.56 6.24 -0.74
CA GLN A 8 5.54 7.43 -1.58
C GLN A 8 6.75 7.41 -2.51
N VAL A 9 6.51 7.59 -3.80
CA VAL A 9 7.58 7.82 -4.79
C VAL A 9 7.76 9.31 -5.02
N SER A 10 8.96 9.70 -5.42
CA SER A 10 9.30 11.06 -5.81
C SER A 10 10.08 11.05 -7.11
N ALA A 11 9.81 12.03 -7.95
CA ALA A 11 10.56 12.32 -9.16
C ALA A 11 10.99 13.78 -9.11
N THR A 12 12.15 14.08 -9.68
CA THR A 12 12.71 15.43 -9.66
C THR A 12 13.07 15.78 -11.09
N ASP A 13 12.42 16.82 -11.61
CA ASP A 13 12.79 17.44 -12.87
C ASP A 13 14.02 18.34 -12.66
N ARG A 14 14.94 18.35 -13.63
CA ARG A 14 16.14 19.20 -13.59
C ARG A 14 15.87 20.60 -14.12
N ASP A 15 14.71 20.82 -14.74
CA ASP A 15 14.26 22.14 -15.14
C ASP A 15 14.00 22.96 -13.86
N GLY A 16 14.59 24.16 -13.77
CA GLY A 16 14.51 25.03 -12.59
C GLY A 16 13.08 25.45 -12.23
N GLU A 17 12.89 26.18 -11.12
CA GLU A 17 11.54 26.59 -10.65
C GLU A 17 10.66 27.17 -11.77
N GLY A 18 9.62 26.43 -12.17
CA GLY A 18 8.65 26.81 -13.18
C GLY A 18 7.49 25.81 -13.27
N PRO A 19 6.37 26.17 -13.93
CA PRO A 19 5.18 25.30 -14.04
C PRO A 19 5.45 23.96 -14.76
N ASN A 20 6.58 23.84 -15.47
CA ASN A 20 7.01 22.62 -16.16
C ASN A 20 7.55 21.55 -15.21
N ASN A 21 7.82 21.89 -13.94
CA ASN A 21 8.33 20.95 -12.94
C ASN A 21 7.22 20.06 -12.34
N LYS A 22 6.00 20.18 -12.87
CA LYS A 22 4.90 19.34 -12.45
C LYS A 22 5.06 17.95 -13.06
N VAL A 23 5.41 17.00 -12.20
CA VAL A 23 5.49 15.58 -12.55
C VAL A 23 4.20 14.88 -12.15
N THR A 24 3.63 14.11 -13.07
CA THR A 24 2.43 13.30 -12.85
C THR A 24 2.81 11.84 -12.72
N PHE A 25 2.34 11.17 -11.68
CA PHE A 25 2.59 9.75 -11.46
C PHE A 25 1.43 8.86 -11.90
N LEU A 26 1.75 7.74 -12.54
CA LEU A 26 0.81 6.70 -12.94
C LEU A 26 1.34 5.32 -12.50
N VAL A 27 0.42 4.38 -12.26
CA VAL A 27 0.76 2.99 -11.94
C VAL A 27 0.22 2.09 -13.03
N ASN A 28 1.10 1.23 -13.55
CA ASN A 28 0.85 0.32 -14.66
C ASN A 28 1.47 -1.05 -14.37
N GLY A 29 1.18 -2.04 -15.22
CA GLY A 29 1.74 -3.39 -15.13
C GLY A 29 0.84 -4.40 -14.41
N LYS A 30 1.39 -5.60 -14.19
CA LYS A 30 0.65 -6.74 -13.64
C LYS A 30 0.43 -6.55 -12.13
N GLY A 31 -0.81 -6.61 -11.66
CA GLY A 31 -1.12 -6.39 -10.25
C GLY A 31 -1.41 -4.93 -9.90
N ALA A 32 -1.28 -4.01 -10.86
CA ALA A 32 -1.57 -2.58 -10.67
C ALA A 32 -3.03 -2.32 -10.27
N GLU A 33 -3.97 -3.19 -10.64
CA GLU A 33 -5.40 -3.09 -10.28
C GLU A 33 -5.66 -3.13 -8.78
N ARG A 34 -4.69 -3.60 -7.99
CA ARG A 34 -4.77 -3.68 -6.52
C ARG A 34 -4.21 -2.44 -5.85
N PHE A 35 -3.54 -1.56 -6.59
CA PHE A 35 -2.87 -0.37 -6.08
C PHE A 35 -3.36 0.87 -6.81
N GLN A 36 -3.25 2.01 -6.16
CA GLN A 36 -3.52 3.30 -6.78
C GLN A 36 -2.44 4.28 -6.36
N ILE A 37 -2.06 5.18 -7.26
CA ILE A 37 -1.10 6.24 -6.99
C ILE A 37 -1.78 7.60 -7.08
N THR A 38 -1.52 8.48 -6.11
CA THR A 38 -1.97 9.86 -6.16
C THR A 38 -1.10 10.63 -7.18
N PRO A 39 -1.66 11.15 -8.29
CA PRO A 39 -0.85 11.66 -9.40
C PRO A 39 0.04 12.86 -9.05
N ASP A 40 -0.37 13.71 -8.10
CA ASP A 40 0.39 14.91 -7.72
C ASP A 40 1.42 14.65 -6.62
N THR A 41 1.25 13.60 -5.81
CA THR A 41 2.10 13.36 -4.61
C THR A 41 2.93 12.09 -4.70
N GLY A 42 2.65 11.20 -5.67
CA GLY A 42 3.32 9.91 -5.81
C GLY A 42 3.00 8.91 -4.69
N ILE A 43 1.92 9.13 -3.92
CA ILE A 43 1.56 8.22 -2.82
C ILE A 43 0.88 6.98 -3.39
N ILE A 44 1.51 5.82 -3.21
CA ILE A 44 0.95 4.51 -3.52
C ILE A 44 0.12 4.04 -2.33
N SER A 45 -1.13 3.72 -2.58
CA SER A 45 -2.07 3.21 -1.59
C SER A 45 -2.77 1.96 -2.09
N LEU A 46 -3.30 1.18 -1.14
CA LEU A 46 -4.00 -0.04 -1.47
C LEU A 46 -5.39 0.27 -2.03
N HIS A 47 -5.69 -0.15 -3.26
CA HIS A 47 -7.00 0.04 -3.89
C HIS A 47 -7.93 -1.16 -3.62
N SER A 48 -7.38 -2.37 -3.62
CA SER A 48 -8.16 -3.61 -3.42
C SER A 48 -7.51 -4.53 -2.40
N SER A 49 -8.29 -5.46 -1.83
CA SER A 49 -7.81 -6.38 -0.79
C SER A 49 -6.65 -7.24 -1.28
N LEU A 50 -5.60 -7.41 -0.48
CA LEU A 50 -4.45 -8.29 -0.77
C LEU A 50 -4.69 -9.74 -0.32
N VAL A 51 -5.96 -10.18 -0.29
CA VAL A 51 -6.29 -11.58 0.02
C VAL A 51 -5.61 -12.45 -1.05
N PRO A 52 -4.76 -13.41 -0.66
CA PRO A 52 -4.08 -14.27 -1.60
C PRO A 52 -5.12 -15.04 -2.45
N ASP A 53 -5.02 -14.91 -3.77
CA ASP A 53 -5.68 -15.77 -4.76
C ASP A 53 -4.64 -16.71 -5.38
N GLN A 54 -5.07 -17.58 -6.31
CA GLN A 54 -4.16 -18.50 -7.03
C GLN A 54 -2.98 -17.79 -7.72
N ILE A 55 -3.11 -16.50 -8.05
CA ILE A 55 -2.10 -15.72 -8.79
C ILE A 55 -1.06 -15.11 -7.82
N THR A 56 -1.40 -14.95 -6.54
CA THR A 56 -0.62 -14.19 -5.54
C THR A 56 -0.14 -15.06 -4.38
N ALA A 57 0.03 -16.36 -4.61
CA ALA A 57 0.50 -17.33 -3.62
C ALA A 57 1.81 -16.90 -2.93
N ASP A 58 2.71 -16.23 -3.68
CA ASP A 58 3.99 -15.72 -3.18
C ASP A 58 3.90 -14.36 -2.48
N ARG A 59 2.69 -13.77 -2.42
CA ARG A 59 2.39 -12.48 -1.77
C ARG A 59 3.28 -11.32 -2.24
N LYS A 60 3.87 -11.45 -3.43
CA LYS A 60 4.76 -10.46 -4.06
C LYS A 60 4.05 -9.83 -5.25
N TYR A 61 4.08 -8.51 -5.32
CA TYR A 61 3.50 -7.70 -6.39
C TYR A 61 4.59 -6.82 -6.98
N GLU A 62 4.73 -6.83 -8.29
CA GLU A 62 5.69 -5.98 -9.01
C GLU A 62 4.90 -5.03 -9.89
N ILE A 63 4.77 -3.79 -9.43
CA ILE A 63 4.06 -2.74 -10.16
C ILE A 63 5.05 -1.79 -10.83
N LEU A 64 4.70 -1.30 -12.01
CA LEU A 64 5.46 -0.28 -12.72
C LEU A 64 4.89 1.08 -12.38
N VAL A 65 5.72 1.99 -11.90
CA VAL A 65 5.34 3.38 -11.64
C VAL A 65 5.99 4.26 -12.68
N GLU A 66 5.19 5.08 -13.35
CA GLU A 66 5.64 5.99 -14.39
C GLU A 66 5.48 7.43 -13.93
N ALA A 67 6.52 8.21 -14.10
CA ALA A 67 6.58 9.64 -13.82
C ALA A 67 6.70 10.38 -15.16
N LYS A 68 5.74 11.27 -15.42
CA LYS A 68 5.68 12.06 -16.66
C LYS A 68 5.79 13.54 -16.34
N ASP A 69 6.72 14.23 -16.97
CA ASP A 69 6.84 15.69 -16.83
C ASP A 69 5.71 16.43 -17.58
N SER A 70 5.63 17.75 -17.38
CA SER A 70 4.71 18.62 -18.11
C SER A 70 5.40 19.37 -19.26
N GLY A 71 6.58 18.92 -19.68
CA GLY A 71 7.37 19.52 -20.74
C GLY A 71 6.77 19.31 -22.13
N VAL A 72 7.24 20.09 -23.11
CA VAL A 72 6.92 19.90 -24.53
C VAL A 72 8.25 19.84 -25.31
N PRO A 73 8.68 18.66 -25.81
CA PRO A 73 8.05 17.35 -25.68
C PRO A 73 8.11 16.80 -24.24
N SER A 74 7.13 15.99 -23.85
CA SER A 74 7.10 15.41 -22.50
C SER A 74 8.05 14.23 -22.36
N LEU A 75 8.83 14.16 -21.29
CA LEU A 75 9.65 13.01 -20.93
C LEU A 75 8.95 12.14 -19.90
N THR A 76 9.21 10.83 -19.99
CA THR A 76 8.66 9.81 -19.09
C THR A 76 9.80 8.99 -18.50
N SER A 77 9.72 8.69 -17.21
CA SER A 77 10.62 7.78 -16.51
C SER A 77 9.82 6.73 -15.76
N SER A 78 10.25 5.47 -15.78
CA SER A 78 9.51 4.37 -15.17
C SER A 78 10.39 3.60 -14.18
N VAL A 79 9.82 3.20 -13.05
CA VAL A 79 10.49 2.45 -11.97
C VAL A 79 9.62 1.29 -11.51
N THR A 80 10.24 0.14 -11.28
CA THR A 80 9.54 -1.04 -10.74
C THR A 80 9.52 -0.98 -9.21
N VAL A 81 8.34 -1.07 -8.62
CA VAL A 81 8.14 -1.14 -7.18
C VAL A 81 7.70 -2.55 -6.80
N THR A 82 8.48 -3.21 -5.94
CA THR A 82 8.15 -4.51 -5.38
C THR A 82 7.44 -4.35 -4.03
N ILE A 83 6.22 -4.88 -3.92
CA ILE A 83 5.40 -4.87 -2.71
C ILE A 83 5.25 -6.30 -2.22
N THR A 84 5.62 -6.56 -0.98
CA THR A 84 5.45 -7.87 -0.33
C THR A 84 4.40 -7.77 0.78
N ALA A 85 3.35 -8.58 0.69
CA ALA A 85 2.30 -8.66 1.70
C ALA A 85 2.67 -9.70 2.77
N TYR A 86 2.70 -9.28 4.02
CA TYR A 86 2.88 -10.18 5.16
C TYR A 86 1.53 -10.49 5.82
N PRO A 87 1.33 -11.74 6.28
CA PRO A 87 0.13 -12.08 7.04
C PRO A 87 0.12 -11.26 8.33
N ASN A 88 -1.03 -10.71 8.68
CA ASN A 88 -1.20 -10.02 9.95
C ASN A 88 -1.24 -11.07 11.07
N ASN A 89 -0.07 -11.44 11.60
CA ASN A 89 0.07 -12.50 12.60
C ASN A 89 -0.34 -12.03 14.01
N LYS A 90 -1.49 -11.36 14.14
CA LYS A 90 -2.10 -11.03 15.42
C LYS A 90 -2.88 -12.24 15.93
N LEU A 91 -2.17 -13.25 16.41
CA LEU A 91 -2.79 -14.30 17.22
C LEU A 91 -3.34 -13.65 18.50
N PRO A 92 -4.57 -13.96 18.94
CA PRO A 92 -5.02 -13.53 20.26
C PRO A 92 -4.11 -14.16 21.31
N VAL A 93 -3.36 -13.33 22.03
CA VAL A 93 -2.65 -13.78 23.22
C VAL A 93 -3.69 -13.87 24.32
N PHE A 94 -4.20 -15.08 24.55
CA PHE A 94 -4.83 -15.39 25.84
C PHE A 94 -3.69 -15.42 26.85
N VAL A 95 -3.49 -14.31 27.56
CA VAL A 95 -2.70 -14.35 28.79
C VAL A 95 -3.37 -15.39 29.70
N PRO A 96 -2.64 -16.42 30.17
CA PRO A 96 -3.13 -17.24 31.26
C PRO A 96 -3.36 -16.28 32.43
N LYS A 97 -4.63 -15.99 32.71
CA LYS A 97 -4.99 -15.41 34.01
C LYS A 97 -4.79 -16.57 34.97
N ASP A 98 -3.73 -16.51 35.78
CA ASP A 98 -3.68 -17.31 36.99
C ASP A 98 -4.99 -17.00 37.76
N GLU A 99 -5.86 -18.01 37.81
CA GLU A 99 -7.14 -18.06 38.52
C GLU A 99 -8.22 -17.03 38.13
N TYR A 100 -9.27 -17.52 37.46
CA TYR A 100 -10.61 -16.94 37.63
C TYR A 100 -11.25 -17.63 38.84
N ASP A 101 -10.93 -17.21 40.06
CA ASP A 101 -11.75 -17.55 41.21
C ASP A 101 -13.05 -16.76 41.11
N VAL A 102 -14.08 -17.43 40.60
CA VAL A 102 -15.45 -16.94 40.64
C VAL A 102 -16.21 -17.79 41.66
N THR A 103 -16.38 -17.27 42.87
CA THR A 103 -17.37 -17.78 43.80
C THR A 103 -18.72 -17.20 43.41
N ILE A 104 -19.60 -18.02 42.83
CA ILE A 104 -21.00 -17.65 42.61
C ILE A 104 -21.78 -18.03 43.88
N PRO A 105 -22.33 -17.07 44.64
CA PRO A 105 -23.28 -17.41 45.70
C PRO A 105 -24.59 -17.90 45.07
N GLU A 106 -25.09 -19.03 45.55
CA GLU A 106 -26.22 -19.75 44.96
C GLU A 106 -27.61 -19.14 45.21
N ASP A 107 -27.69 -17.95 45.82
CA ASP A 107 -28.97 -17.26 46.01
C ASP A 107 -29.01 -15.96 45.21
N THR A 108 -29.68 -16.01 44.05
CA THR A 108 -30.39 -14.84 43.53
C THR A 108 -31.80 -15.26 43.16
N LYS A 109 -32.72 -14.63 43.88
CA LYS A 109 -34.16 -14.90 44.04
C LYS A 109 -34.97 -14.87 42.74
#